data_AF-A0A1L7AGE5-F1
#
_entry.id   AF-A0A1L7AGE5-F1
#
_cell.length_a   1.000
_cell.length_b   1.000
_cell.length_c   1.000
_cell.angle_alpha   90.00
_cell.angle_beta   90.00
_cell.angle_gamma   90.00
#
_symmetry.space_group_name_H-M   'P 1'
#
loop_
_entity.id
_entity.type
_entity.pdbx_description
1 polymer ?
#
loop_
_entity_poly.entity_id
_entity_poly.type
_entity_poly.pdbx_seq_one_letter_code
_entity_poly.pdbx_strand_id
1 'polypeptide(L)'
;MALLAINRGDDTSPESLALELYAALLDGTGLPQVLERIATLLGAASYAALVTEYDGRQILRGSAVAHGNLDPARMAEYGRHWVHQDPWWQAALRHGPGVLNMARLVSPGMLTRTAFWNDFLRGPDAPFHVMGARVHTVGDVSAALALHRPMRQETFGAREEKILEFLYPHIQRVLVAQARLNAAEWPLATAAGLDALTQGVAVLSAEGQLVLANAALQAMAAQEDGFILDRQGILCAGAAARHAVTGAVNAAQAAASGKVRLLPDAGSFAIPRPSGAPPWLVQALPLRQKDGECGFASLPRRFTGVLLLVLDTSRRQAPSQGLLRRLFGLSAAEAALAAAMAEGKSVAAIAQMRGVLPGSLRSQLTAIRRKTGCGSQADLAVLLARVGG
;
A
#
# COMPACT_ATOMS: atom_id res chain seq x y z
N MET A 1 25.22 -10.31 -16.92
CA MET A 1 25.09 -11.74 -17.30
C MET A 1 23.65 -12.01 -17.69
N ALA A 2 23.50 -12.65 -18.86
CA ALA A 2 22.28 -13.21 -19.47
C ALA A 2 21.07 -12.26 -19.65
N LEU A 3 21.11 -11.49 -20.75
CA LEU A 3 19.92 -10.89 -21.38
C LEU A 3 19.14 -12.00 -22.11
N LEU A 4 17.86 -12.18 -21.77
CA LEU A 4 16.92 -13.05 -22.49
C LEU A 4 16.04 -12.17 -23.40
N ALA A 5 16.02 -12.48 -24.70
CA ALA A 5 15.11 -11.88 -25.67
C ALA A 5 13.68 -12.39 -25.44
N ILE A 6 12.68 -11.50 -25.54
CA ILE A 6 11.27 -11.86 -25.34
C ILE A 6 10.53 -11.93 -26.68
N ASN A 7 9.83 -13.05 -26.86
CA ASN A 7 8.91 -13.38 -27.94
C ASN A 7 7.57 -12.65 -27.74
N ARG A 8 6.98 -12.08 -28.80
CA ARG A 8 5.75 -11.26 -28.74
C ARG A 8 4.49 -12.15 -28.70
N GLY A 9 4.00 -12.50 -27.51
CA GLY A 9 2.67 -13.09 -27.29
C GLY A 9 2.26 -12.95 -25.83
N ASP A 10 0.98 -12.64 -25.56
CA ASP A 10 0.31 -12.47 -24.25
C ASP A 10 1.18 -12.75 -23.01
N ASP A 11 1.99 -11.77 -22.62
CA ASP A 11 2.97 -11.93 -21.55
C ASP A 11 2.28 -11.80 -20.18
N THR A 12 1.79 -12.92 -19.65
CA THR A 12 1.17 -13.05 -18.32
C THR A 12 2.20 -13.26 -17.21
N SER A 13 3.39 -12.69 -17.33
CA SER A 13 4.39 -12.83 -16.27
C SER A 13 4.04 -11.99 -15.03
N PRO A 14 4.52 -12.37 -13.83
CA PRO A 14 4.37 -11.55 -12.63
C PRO A 14 4.93 -10.13 -12.79
N GLU A 15 6.08 -9.96 -13.46
CA GLU A 15 6.68 -8.65 -13.69
C GLU A 15 5.87 -7.79 -14.65
N SER A 16 5.28 -8.39 -15.69
CA SER A 16 4.39 -7.70 -16.62
C SER A 16 3.15 -7.19 -15.90
N LEU A 17 2.53 -8.03 -15.06
CA LEU A 17 1.38 -7.66 -14.24
C LEU A 17 1.72 -6.59 -13.19
N ALA A 18 2.92 -6.62 -12.60
CA ALA A 18 3.38 -5.56 -11.70
C ALA A 18 3.41 -4.20 -12.40
N LEU A 19 3.91 -4.14 -13.64
CA LEU A 19 3.92 -2.92 -14.45
C LEU A 19 2.50 -2.46 -14.80
N GLU A 20 1.62 -3.39 -15.17
CA GLU A 20 0.24 -3.08 -15.50
C GLU A 20 -0.56 -2.55 -14.31
N LEU A 21 -0.29 -3.03 -13.08
CA LEU A 21 -0.92 -2.50 -11.86
C LEU A 21 -0.66 -0.98 -11.72
N TYR A 22 0.56 -0.54 -12.02
CA TYR A 22 0.89 0.88 -11.99
C TYR A 22 0.29 1.67 -13.15
N ALA A 23 0.22 1.10 -14.35
CA ALA A 23 -0.46 1.74 -15.48
C ALA A 23 -1.95 1.96 -15.17
N ALA A 24 -2.62 0.93 -14.61
CA ALA A 24 -4.02 0.99 -14.22
C ALA A 24 -4.31 2.04 -13.13
N LEU A 25 -3.40 2.22 -12.17
CA LEU A 25 -3.50 3.30 -11.18
C LEU A 25 -3.52 4.68 -11.86
N LEU A 26 -2.71 4.85 -12.90
CA LEU A 26 -2.43 6.15 -13.52
C LEU A 26 -3.46 6.53 -14.58
N ASP A 27 -4.03 5.55 -15.27
CA ASP A 27 -5.13 5.77 -16.22
C ASP A 27 -6.48 6.02 -15.51
N GLY A 28 -6.56 5.81 -14.18
CA GLY A 28 -7.78 5.91 -13.38
C GLY A 28 -8.84 4.85 -13.74
N THR A 29 -8.49 3.93 -14.64
CA THR A 29 -9.30 2.84 -15.18
C THR A 29 -8.37 1.62 -15.36
N GLY A 30 -8.91 0.40 -15.46
CA GLY A 30 -8.09 -0.78 -15.76
C GLY A 30 -7.68 -1.64 -14.57
N LEU A 31 -7.80 -1.15 -13.32
CA LEU A 31 -7.39 -1.91 -12.14
C LEU A 31 -8.16 -3.24 -11.99
N PRO A 32 -9.49 -3.28 -12.19
CA PRO A 32 -10.23 -4.55 -12.21
C PRO A 32 -9.68 -5.55 -13.25
N GLN A 33 -9.30 -5.09 -14.44
CA GLN A 33 -8.79 -5.93 -15.52
C GLN A 33 -7.42 -6.54 -15.18
N VAL A 34 -6.54 -5.76 -14.52
CA VAL A 34 -5.23 -6.29 -14.09
C VAL A 34 -5.39 -7.28 -12.94
N LEU A 35 -6.28 -6.99 -11.98
CA LEU A 35 -6.60 -7.92 -10.88
C LEU A 35 -7.22 -9.22 -11.40
N GLU A 36 -8.03 -9.17 -12.45
CA GLU A 36 -8.58 -10.34 -13.14
C GLU A 36 -7.48 -11.18 -13.80
N ARG A 37 -6.50 -10.55 -14.45
CA ARG A 37 -5.36 -11.26 -15.03
C ARG A 37 -4.45 -11.87 -13.96
N ILE A 38 -4.28 -11.21 -12.81
CA ILE A 38 -3.58 -11.79 -11.64
C ILE A 38 -4.35 -13.00 -11.11
N ALA A 39 -5.68 -12.89 -10.98
CA ALA A 39 -6.53 -14.01 -10.57
C ALA A 39 -6.39 -15.19 -11.54
N THR A 40 -6.39 -14.93 -12.84
CA THR A 40 -6.22 -15.94 -13.90
C THR A 40 -4.84 -16.61 -13.82
N LEU A 41 -3.76 -15.84 -13.67
CA LEU A 41 -2.39 -16.35 -13.52
C LEU A 41 -2.26 -17.30 -12.32
N LEU A 42 -2.94 -16.96 -11.22
CA LEU A 42 -2.94 -17.75 -9.98
C LEU A 42 -3.99 -18.88 -10.00
N GLY A 43 -4.72 -19.06 -11.10
CA GLY A 43 -5.76 -20.07 -11.24
C GLY A 43 -6.91 -19.89 -10.25
N ALA A 44 -7.23 -18.65 -9.88
CA ALA A 44 -8.40 -18.32 -9.08
C ALA A 44 -9.64 -18.24 -9.98
N ALA A 45 -10.77 -18.76 -9.48
CA ALA A 45 -12.06 -18.72 -10.19
C ALA A 45 -12.79 -17.38 -10.00
N SER A 46 -12.46 -16.64 -8.94
CA SER A 46 -12.97 -15.30 -8.68
C SER A 46 -12.03 -14.52 -7.79
N TYR A 47 -12.22 -13.20 -7.77
CA TYR A 47 -11.53 -12.32 -6.84
C TYR A 47 -12.47 -11.25 -6.30
N ALA A 48 -12.16 -10.78 -5.10
CA ALA A 48 -12.75 -9.59 -4.51
C ALA A 48 -11.62 -8.67 -4.03
N ALA A 49 -11.66 -7.42 -4.44
CA ALA A 49 -10.80 -6.37 -3.95
C ALA A 49 -11.65 -5.37 -3.16
N LEU A 50 -11.22 -5.03 -1.95
CA LEU A 50 -11.84 -4.01 -1.12
C LEU A 50 -10.78 -2.96 -0.80
N VAL A 51 -11.14 -1.70 -0.97
CA VAL A 51 -10.35 -0.55 -0.54
C VAL A 51 -11.26 0.30 0.33
N THR A 52 -10.84 0.54 1.57
CA THR A 52 -11.62 1.29 2.55
C THR A 52 -10.74 2.36 3.16
N GLU A 53 -11.26 3.58 3.12
CA GLU A 53 -10.65 4.74 3.75
C GLU A 53 -11.30 5.02 5.11
N TYR A 54 -10.51 5.45 6.09
CA TYR A 54 -10.97 5.74 7.45
C TYR A 54 -10.47 7.10 7.93
N ASP A 55 -11.27 7.82 8.73
CA ASP A 55 -10.79 8.95 9.56
C ASP A 55 -10.69 8.49 11.01
N GLY A 56 -9.75 7.58 11.28
CA GLY A 56 -9.42 7.08 12.63
C GLY A 56 -10.56 6.46 13.47
N ARG A 57 -11.79 6.38 12.94
CA ARG A 57 -13.02 5.98 13.67
C ARG A 57 -14.18 5.54 12.78
N GLN A 58 -14.31 6.13 11.60
CA GLN A 58 -15.40 5.85 10.66
C GLN A 58 -14.85 5.60 9.28
N ILE A 59 -15.54 4.76 8.50
CA ILE A 59 -15.27 4.60 7.08
C ILE A 59 -15.66 5.91 6.40
N LEU A 60 -14.69 6.60 5.81
CA LEU A 60 -14.96 7.76 4.98
C LEU A 60 -15.51 7.33 3.64
N ARG A 61 -14.82 6.38 2.99
CA ARG A 61 -15.14 5.88 1.66
C ARG A 61 -14.77 4.41 1.54
N GLY A 62 -15.51 3.67 0.73
CA GLY A 62 -15.24 2.27 0.46
C GLY A 62 -15.54 1.97 -1.00
N SER A 63 -14.61 1.31 -1.67
CA SER A 63 -14.83 0.74 -3.00
C SER A 63 -14.54 -0.75 -2.94
N ALA A 64 -15.45 -1.53 -3.48
CA ALA A 64 -15.30 -2.96 -3.63
C ALA A 64 -15.48 -3.31 -5.10
N VAL A 65 -14.57 -4.14 -5.61
CA VAL A 65 -14.66 -4.73 -6.94
C VAL A 65 -14.67 -6.23 -6.74
N ALA A 66 -15.66 -6.89 -7.30
CA ALA A 66 -15.74 -8.33 -7.33
C ALA A 66 -15.92 -8.79 -8.78
N HIS A 67 -15.32 -9.92 -9.12
CA HIS A 67 -15.40 -10.49 -10.46
C HIS A 67 -15.54 -12.01 -10.40
N GLY A 68 -16.06 -12.58 -11.49
CA GLY A 68 -16.33 -14.01 -11.63
C GLY A 68 -17.69 -14.38 -11.04
N ASN A 69 -17.75 -15.44 -10.24
CA ASN A 69 -18.99 -15.96 -9.67
C ASN A 69 -19.50 -15.22 -8.41
N LEU A 70 -19.02 -14.01 -8.18
CA LEU A 70 -19.44 -13.16 -7.06
C LEU A 70 -20.52 -12.18 -7.55
N ASP A 71 -21.78 -12.56 -7.37
CA ASP A 71 -22.94 -11.72 -7.73
C ASP A 71 -22.94 -10.38 -6.95
N PRO A 72 -23.00 -9.22 -7.63
CA PRO A 72 -23.05 -7.91 -6.99
C PRO A 72 -24.12 -7.76 -5.90
N ALA A 73 -25.32 -8.34 -6.09
CA ALA A 73 -26.39 -8.25 -5.10
C ALA A 73 -26.03 -8.99 -3.80
N ARG A 74 -25.43 -10.18 -3.92
CA ARG A 74 -24.92 -10.96 -2.78
C ARG A 74 -23.71 -10.29 -2.13
N MET A 75 -22.86 -9.60 -2.88
CA MET A 75 -21.73 -8.84 -2.32
C MET A 75 -22.21 -7.62 -1.52
N ALA A 76 -23.31 -6.98 -1.94
CA ALA A 76 -23.94 -5.93 -1.16
C ALA A 76 -24.53 -6.45 0.16
N GLU A 77 -25.16 -7.64 0.14
CA GLU A 77 -25.61 -8.32 1.36
C GLU A 77 -24.43 -8.70 2.27
N TYR A 78 -23.35 -9.24 1.68
CA TYR A 78 -22.13 -9.58 2.40
C TYR A 78 -21.59 -8.40 3.20
N GLY A 79 -21.43 -7.25 2.54
CA GLY A 79 -20.92 -6.04 3.18
C GLY A 79 -21.80 -5.52 4.33
N ARG A 80 -23.13 -5.70 4.25
CA ARG A 80 -24.07 -5.24 5.28
C ARG A 80 -24.18 -6.18 6.48
N HIS A 81 -24.06 -7.49 6.27
CA HIS A 81 -24.43 -8.48 7.29
C HIS A 81 -23.33 -9.51 7.58
N TRP A 82 -22.68 -10.04 6.55
CA TRP A 82 -21.81 -11.22 6.68
C TRP A 82 -20.34 -10.89 6.91
N VAL A 83 -19.86 -9.70 6.53
CA VAL A 83 -18.45 -9.31 6.66
C VAL A 83 -17.90 -9.45 8.09
N HIS A 84 -18.72 -9.21 9.11
CA HIS A 84 -18.33 -9.35 10.52
C HIS A 84 -18.32 -10.81 11.01
N GLN A 85 -18.98 -11.71 10.28
CA GLN A 85 -19.09 -13.14 10.59
C GLN A 85 -18.17 -13.99 9.70
N ASP A 86 -17.52 -13.38 8.71
CA ASP A 86 -16.58 -14.04 7.80
C ASP A 86 -15.31 -14.49 8.56
N PRO A 87 -15.06 -15.81 8.69
CA PRO A 87 -13.91 -16.33 9.40
C PRO A 87 -12.58 -15.97 8.72
N TRP A 88 -12.55 -15.84 7.38
CA TRP A 88 -11.36 -15.40 6.64
C TRP A 88 -11.06 -13.94 6.91
N TRP A 89 -12.07 -13.08 6.88
CA TRP A 89 -11.89 -11.66 7.21
C TRP A 89 -11.37 -11.48 8.63
N GLN A 90 -11.96 -12.16 9.61
CA GLN A 90 -11.51 -12.11 11.00
C GLN A 90 -10.08 -12.65 11.19
N ALA A 91 -9.74 -13.76 10.52
CA ALA A 91 -8.38 -14.31 10.57
C ALA A 91 -7.37 -13.34 9.95
N ALA A 92 -7.71 -12.74 8.81
CA ALA A 92 -6.90 -11.72 8.17
C ALA A 92 -6.69 -10.52 9.09
N LEU A 93 -7.76 -10.03 9.75
CA LEU A 93 -7.71 -8.94 10.73
C LEU A 93 -6.67 -9.20 11.83
N ARG A 94 -6.67 -10.41 12.41
CA ARG A 94 -5.75 -10.82 13.48
C ARG A 94 -4.30 -10.99 13.02
N HIS A 95 -4.07 -11.51 11.82
CA HIS A 95 -2.72 -11.74 11.30
C HIS A 95 -2.00 -10.46 10.89
N GLY A 96 -2.74 -9.47 10.37
CA GLY A 96 -2.16 -8.21 9.90
C GLY A 96 -1.91 -8.16 8.39
N PRO A 97 -1.18 -7.14 7.90
CA PRO A 97 -0.86 -6.98 6.50
C PRO A 97 0.14 -8.05 6.00
N GLY A 98 0.06 -8.40 4.72
CA GLY A 98 0.90 -9.41 4.08
C GLY A 98 0.12 -10.31 3.12
N VAL A 99 0.84 -11.28 2.54
CA VAL A 99 0.23 -12.40 1.80
C VAL A 99 -0.23 -13.46 2.79
N LEU A 100 -1.48 -13.89 2.66
CA LEU A 100 -2.14 -14.81 3.58
C LEU A 100 -2.74 -15.98 2.78
N ASN A 101 -2.21 -17.18 3.00
CA ASN A 101 -2.87 -18.41 2.57
C ASN A 101 -3.84 -18.86 3.67
N MET A 102 -5.14 -18.69 3.43
CA MET A 102 -6.16 -18.92 4.46
C MET A 102 -6.30 -20.39 4.84
N ALA A 103 -5.79 -21.33 4.04
CA ALA A 103 -5.77 -22.74 4.43
C ALA A 103 -4.98 -23.00 5.72
N ARG A 104 -4.02 -22.12 6.07
CA ARG A 104 -3.24 -22.19 7.32
C ARG A 104 -3.95 -21.55 8.51
N LEU A 105 -4.95 -20.71 8.26
CA LEU A 105 -5.58 -19.84 9.26
C LEU A 105 -7.02 -20.25 9.56
N VAL A 106 -7.71 -20.77 8.56
CA VAL A 106 -9.11 -21.20 8.59
C VAL A 106 -9.17 -22.58 7.95
N SER A 107 -9.31 -23.62 8.79
CA SER A 107 -9.42 -24.98 8.30
C SER A 107 -10.78 -25.22 7.62
N PRO A 108 -10.87 -26.10 6.61
CA PRO A 108 -12.13 -26.44 5.96
C PRO A 108 -13.22 -26.87 6.95
N GLY A 109 -12.86 -27.67 7.97
CA GLY A 109 -13.80 -28.12 9.00
C GLY A 109 -14.28 -27.01 9.93
N MET A 110 -13.52 -25.93 10.12
CA MET A 110 -13.99 -24.75 10.84
C MET A 110 -15.00 -23.99 9.98
N LEU A 111 -14.64 -23.71 8.73
CA LEU A 111 -15.48 -22.95 7.78
C LEU A 111 -16.86 -23.59 7.64
N THR A 112 -16.93 -24.90 7.40
CA THR A 112 -18.20 -25.59 7.09
C THR A 112 -19.20 -25.61 8.25
N ARG A 113 -18.75 -25.33 9.48
CA ARG A 113 -19.59 -25.26 10.68
C ARG A 113 -20.12 -23.86 10.98
N THR A 114 -19.71 -22.85 10.22
CA THR A 114 -20.15 -21.46 10.42
C THR A 114 -21.51 -21.18 9.77
N ALA A 115 -22.29 -20.26 10.33
CA ALA A 115 -23.49 -19.72 9.67
C ALA A 115 -23.12 -19.05 8.34
N PHE A 116 -21.97 -18.36 8.30
CA PHE A 116 -21.42 -17.78 7.08
C PHE A 116 -21.33 -18.78 5.92
N TRP A 117 -20.83 -20.01 6.16
CA TRP A 117 -20.83 -21.04 5.13
C TRP A 117 -22.24 -21.56 4.82
N ASN A 118 -22.98 -21.97 5.86
CA ASN A 118 -24.24 -22.70 5.71
C ASN A 118 -25.35 -21.85 5.07
N ASP A 119 -25.43 -20.57 5.44
CA ASP A 119 -26.56 -19.71 5.15
C ASP A 119 -26.25 -18.70 4.05
N PHE A 120 -24.98 -18.30 3.89
CA PHE A 120 -24.56 -17.31 2.89
C PHE A 120 -23.70 -17.87 1.77
N LEU A 121 -22.64 -18.61 2.05
CA LEU A 121 -21.63 -18.88 1.03
C LEU A 121 -21.92 -20.13 0.19
N ARG A 122 -22.47 -21.19 0.78
CA ARG A 122 -22.59 -22.52 0.16
C ARG A 122 -23.29 -22.49 -1.20
N GLY A 123 -22.68 -23.15 -2.17
CA GLY A 123 -23.16 -23.28 -3.54
C GLY A 123 -22.15 -24.06 -4.41
N PRO A 124 -22.53 -24.46 -5.64
CA PRO A 124 -21.72 -25.35 -6.48
C PRO A 124 -20.35 -24.78 -6.89
N ASP A 125 -20.24 -23.45 -7.01
CA ASP A 125 -18.96 -22.77 -7.32
C ASP A 125 -18.48 -21.88 -6.18
N ALA A 126 -19.06 -22.01 -4.98
CA ALA A 126 -18.79 -21.12 -3.86
C ALA A 126 -17.29 -20.99 -3.54
N PRO A 127 -16.80 -19.77 -3.22
CA PRO A 127 -15.47 -19.58 -2.66
C PRO A 127 -15.21 -20.56 -1.50
N PHE A 128 -14.07 -21.24 -1.52
CA PHE A 128 -13.73 -22.24 -0.50
C PHE A 128 -12.26 -22.23 -0.10
N HIS A 129 -11.35 -22.18 -1.08
CA HIS A 129 -9.94 -21.93 -0.83
C HIS A 129 -9.64 -20.46 -1.09
N VAL A 130 -8.97 -19.81 -0.15
CA VAL A 130 -8.69 -18.37 -0.21
C VAL A 130 -7.21 -18.10 -0.02
N MET A 131 -6.66 -17.31 -0.93
CA MET A 131 -5.38 -16.64 -0.74
C MET A 131 -5.61 -15.15 -0.90
N GLY A 132 -4.98 -14.34 -0.07
CA GLY A 132 -5.20 -12.91 -0.12
C GLY A 132 -3.95 -12.09 0.14
N ALA A 133 -4.00 -10.84 -0.30
CA ALA A 133 -3.05 -9.80 0.04
C ALA A 133 -3.78 -8.77 0.89
N ARG A 134 -3.39 -8.63 2.16
CA ARG A 134 -3.94 -7.61 3.05
C ARG A 134 -2.98 -6.44 3.15
N VAL A 135 -3.51 -5.26 2.92
CA VAL A 135 -2.79 -3.99 2.94
C VAL A 135 -3.39 -3.13 4.04
N HIS A 136 -2.53 -2.61 4.90
CA HIS A 136 -2.94 -1.64 5.89
C HIS A 136 -1.84 -0.59 5.98
N THR A 137 -2.18 0.64 5.63
CA THR A 137 -1.40 1.83 5.98
C THR A 137 -2.18 2.57 7.04
N VAL A 138 -1.49 3.20 7.95
CA VAL A 138 -2.18 3.85 9.03
C VAL A 138 -2.56 5.28 8.65
N GLY A 139 -3.27 5.93 9.57
CA GLY A 139 -4.21 6.99 9.29
C GLY A 139 -5.45 6.39 8.68
N ASP A 140 -5.36 5.99 7.41
CA ASP A 140 -6.53 6.23 6.59
C ASP A 140 -6.86 5.16 5.55
N VAL A 141 -6.05 4.13 5.27
CA VAL A 141 -6.36 3.18 4.17
C VAL A 141 -6.14 1.71 4.56
N SER A 142 -7.21 0.92 4.48
CA SER A 142 -7.18 -0.54 4.50
C SER A 142 -7.60 -1.08 3.14
N ALA A 143 -6.79 -1.95 2.56
CA ALA A 143 -7.16 -2.64 1.34
C ALA A 143 -6.93 -4.15 1.45
N ALA A 144 -7.68 -4.92 0.69
CA ALA A 144 -7.52 -6.37 0.62
C ALA A 144 -7.83 -6.84 -0.79
N LEU A 145 -7.03 -7.79 -1.27
CA LEU A 145 -7.34 -8.62 -2.41
C LEU A 145 -7.55 -10.04 -1.89
N ALA A 146 -8.70 -10.63 -2.18
CA ALA A 146 -9.03 -12.01 -1.91
C ALA A 146 -9.21 -12.75 -3.24
N LEU A 147 -8.49 -13.86 -3.39
CA LEU A 147 -8.53 -14.75 -4.54
C LEU A 147 -9.15 -16.07 -4.10
N HIS A 148 -10.12 -16.56 -4.86
CA HIS A 148 -10.92 -17.71 -4.46
C HIS A 148 -10.81 -18.86 -5.46
N ARG A 149 -10.77 -20.07 -4.93
CA ARG A 149 -11.05 -21.30 -5.68
C ARG A 149 -12.23 -22.05 -5.05
N PRO A 150 -13.04 -22.75 -5.85
CA PRO A 150 -14.12 -23.58 -5.34
C PRO A 150 -13.59 -24.83 -4.65
N MET A 151 -14.44 -25.48 -3.86
CA MET A 151 -14.09 -26.69 -3.09
C MET A 151 -13.59 -27.86 -3.95
N ARG A 152 -13.98 -27.91 -5.23
CA ARG A 152 -13.55 -28.95 -6.17
C ARG A 152 -12.11 -28.79 -6.69
N GLN A 153 -11.48 -27.65 -6.44
CA GLN A 153 -10.10 -27.38 -6.83
C GLN A 153 -9.18 -27.53 -5.64
N GLU A 154 -7.89 -27.74 -5.90
CA GLU A 154 -6.89 -27.76 -4.85
C GLU A 154 -6.66 -26.38 -4.24
N THR A 155 -6.27 -26.38 -2.96
CA THR A 155 -5.84 -25.17 -2.26
C THR A 155 -4.66 -24.50 -2.99
N PHE A 156 -4.49 -23.19 -2.77
CA PHE A 156 -3.31 -22.48 -3.26
C PHE A 156 -2.03 -23.05 -2.62
N GLY A 157 -1.00 -23.25 -3.44
CA GLY A 157 0.27 -23.85 -3.04
C GLY A 157 1.44 -22.85 -3.03
N ALA A 158 2.64 -23.37 -2.78
CA ALA A 158 3.86 -22.56 -2.64
C ALA A 158 4.22 -21.76 -3.90
N ARG A 159 3.82 -22.23 -5.10
CA ARG A 159 4.05 -21.51 -6.35
C ARG A 159 3.21 -20.24 -6.41
N GLU A 160 1.91 -20.35 -6.13
CA GLU A 160 0.98 -19.22 -6.14
C GLU A 160 1.34 -18.20 -5.07
N GLU A 161 1.75 -18.68 -3.88
CA GLU A 161 2.23 -17.81 -2.80
C GLU A 161 3.46 -17.00 -3.23
N LYS A 162 4.48 -17.62 -3.81
CA LYS A 162 5.69 -16.90 -4.28
C LYS A 162 5.36 -15.84 -5.32
N ILE A 163 4.44 -16.13 -6.24
CA ILE A 163 3.99 -15.16 -7.25
C ILE A 163 3.28 -14.00 -6.58
N LEU A 164 2.36 -14.28 -5.65
CA LEU A 164 1.62 -13.22 -4.96
C LEU A 164 2.54 -12.43 -4.01
N GLU A 165 3.52 -13.04 -3.36
CA GLU A 165 4.56 -12.38 -2.55
C GLU A 165 5.40 -11.42 -3.39
N PHE A 166 5.76 -11.81 -4.61
CA PHE A 166 6.43 -10.93 -5.56
C PHE A 166 5.55 -9.73 -5.95
N LEU A 167 4.25 -9.96 -6.21
CA LEU A 167 3.30 -8.92 -6.61
C LEU A 167 2.85 -8.03 -5.43
N TYR A 168 2.88 -8.57 -4.21
CA TYR A 168 2.37 -7.93 -2.99
C TYR A 168 2.85 -6.49 -2.78
N PRO A 169 4.15 -6.16 -2.84
CA PRO A 169 4.59 -4.79 -2.65
C PRO A 169 4.03 -3.84 -3.72
N HIS A 170 3.77 -4.32 -4.94
CA HIS A 170 3.17 -3.52 -6.02
C HIS A 170 1.68 -3.31 -5.82
N ILE A 171 0.96 -4.37 -5.47
CA ILE A 171 -0.47 -4.32 -5.10
C ILE A 171 -0.67 -3.36 -3.92
N GLN A 172 0.16 -3.46 -2.89
CA GLN A 172 0.12 -2.57 -1.73
C GLN A 172 0.24 -1.11 -2.15
N ARG A 173 1.26 -0.78 -2.95
CA ARG A 173 1.51 0.60 -3.38
C ARG A 173 0.35 1.15 -4.21
N VAL A 174 -0.14 0.35 -5.16
CA VAL A 174 -1.22 0.74 -6.06
C VAL A 174 -2.54 0.95 -5.31
N LEU A 175 -2.92 0.02 -4.42
CA LEU A 175 -4.18 0.14 -3.67
C LEU A 175 -4.15 1.30 -2.67
N VAL A 176 -3.01 1.56 -2.02
CA VAL A 176 -2.84 2.72 -1.13
C VAL A 176 -2.93 4.02 -1.91
N ALA A 177 -2.24 4.09 -3.05
CA ALA A 177 -2.31 5.26 -3.92
C ALA A 177 -3.75 5.48 -4.41
N GLN A 178 -4.43 4.44 -4.92
CA GLN A 178 -5.81 4.53 -5.40
C GLN A 178 -6.76 5.05 -4.32
N ALA A 179 -6.63 4.58 -3.08
CA ALA A 179 -7.47 5.04 -1.98
C ALA A 179 -7.30 6.53 -1.72
N ARG A 180 -6.05 7.01 -1.65
CA ARG A 180 -5.73 8.42 -1.45
C ARG A 180 -6.17 9.30 -2.63
N LEU A 181 -6.14 8.75 -3.84
CA LEU A 181 -6.64 9.41 -5.04
C LEU A 181 -8.17 9.53 -5.03
N ASN A 182 -8.88 8.49 -4.60
CA ASN A 182 -10.34 8.50 -4.44
C ASN A 182 -10.81 9.41 -3.29
N ALA A 183 -9.99 9.60 -2.26
CA ALA A 183 -10.22 10.50 -1.13
C ALA A 183 -10.32 11.99 -1.54
N ALA A 184 -9.70 12.36 -2.66
CA ALA A 184 -9.73 13.74 -3.11
C ALA A 184 -11.08 14.14 -3.71
N GLU A 185 -11.90 13.24 -4.27
CA GLU A 185 -13.09 13.59 -5.09
C GLU A 185 -12.75 14.39 -6.38
N TRP A 186 -11.47 14.51 -6.73
CA TRP A 186 -11.00 15.15 -7.97
C TRP A 186 -10.59 14.07 -8.97
N PRO A 187 -11.05 14.13 -10.23
CA PRO A 187 -10.39 13.37 -11.28
C PRO A 187 -8.89 13.74 -11.24
N LEU A 188 -8.04 12.73 -11.04
CA LEU A 188 -6.57 12.82 -11.09
C LEU A 188 -6.05 13.49 -12.36
N ALA A 189 -6.96 13.65 -13.33
CA ALA A 189 -6.77 14.31 -14.60
C ALA A 189 -6.31 15.77 -14.52
N THR A 190 -6.34 16.37 -13.34
CA THR A 190 -6.07 17.79 -13.14
C THR A 190 -4.91 18.00 -12.17
N ALA A 191 -4.15 19.07 -12.36
CA ALA A 191 -3.09 19.49 -11.43
C ALA A 191 -3.60 19.59 -9.98
N ALA A 192 -4.86 20.01 -9.80
CA ALA A 192 -5.52 20.12 -8.49
C ALA A 192 -5.66 18.78 -7.75
N GLY A 193 -5.90 17.67 -8.45
CA GLY A 193 -5.99 16.34 -7.83
C GLY A 193 -4.65 15.83 -7.29
N LEU A 194 -3.55 16.20 -7.94
CA LEU A 194 -2.20 15.87 -7.48
C LEU A 194 -1.76 16.74 -6.30
N ASP A 195 -2.22 17.99 -6.25
CA ASP A 195 -1.92 18.92 -5.14
C ASP A 195 -2.62 18.53 -3.83
N ALA A 196 -3.67 17.72 -3.88
CA ALA A 196 -4.30 17.15 -2.69
C ALA A 196 -3.45 16.06 -2.00
N LEU A 197 -2.46 15.49 -2.70
CA LEU A 197 -1.59 14.45 -2.13
C LEU A 197 -0.56 15.06 -1.18
N THR A 198 -0.35 14.42 -0.03
CA THR A 198 0.72 14.77 0.92
C THR A 198 2.08 14.19 0.53
N GLN A 199 2.11 13.27 -0.44
CA GLN A 199 3.32 12.73 -1.03
C GLN A 199 3.79 13.62 -2.18
N GLY A 200 5.10 13.74 -2.36
CA GLY A 200 5.65 14.40 -3.53
C GLY A 200 5.45 13.53 -4.76
N VAL A 201 4.91 14.11 -5.83
CA VAL A 201 4.71 13.45 -7.12
C VAL A 201 5.39 14.25 -8.21
N ALA A 202 6.21 13.58 -9.02
CA ALA A 202 6.75 14.12 -10.27
C ALA A 202 6.48 13.17 -11.43
N VAL A 203 6.22 13.72 -12.61
CA VAL A 203 6.14 12.98 -13.87
C VAL A 203 7.28 13.46 -14.77
N LEU A 204 8.08 12.53 -15.26
CA LEU A 204 9.16 12.75 -16.21
C LEU A 204 8.77 12.21 -17.59
N SER A 205 9.25 12.84 -18.66
CA SER A 205 9.11 12.37 -20.04
C SER A 205 9.98 11.15 -20.31
N ALA A 206 9.85 10.56 -21.50
CA ALA A 206 10.72 9.49 -21.98
C ALA A 206 12.21 9.91 -22.01
N GLU A 207 12.49 11.21 -22.15
CA GLU A 207 13.81 11.83 -22.13
C GLU A 207 14.25 12.24 -20.70
N GLY A 208 13.43 11.95 -19.69
CA GLY A 208 13.73 12.24 -18.28
C GLY A 208 13.49 13.70 -17.90
N GLN A 209 12.80 14.48 -18.73
CA GLN A 209 12.50 15.89 -18.42
C GLN A 209 11.25 15.98 -17.55
N LEU A 210 11.25 16.88 -16.57
CA LEU A 210 10.10 17.12 -15.71
C LEU A 210 8.93 17.68 -16.53
N VAL A 211 7.83 16.93 -16.54
CA VAL A 211 6.56 17.30 -17.17
C VAL A 211 5.62 17.90 -16.14
N LEU A 212 5.59 17.34 -14.94
CA LEU A 212 4.70 17.77 -13.87
C LEU A 212 5.34 17.54 -12.50
N ALA A 213 5.12 18.44 -11.55
CA ALA A 213 5.37 18.23 -10.13
C ALA A 213 4.25 18.83 -9.29
N ASN A 214 3.75 18.08 -8.30
CA ASN A 214 2.71 18.56 -7.39
C ASN A 214 3.24 19.52 -6.31
N ALA A 215 2.34 20.23 -5.65
CA ALA A 215 2.65 21.18 -4.59
C ALA A 215 3.45 20.55 -3.43
N ALA A 216 3.15 19.30 -3.07
CA ALA A 216 3.89 18.60 -2.03
C ALA A 216 5.37 18.37 -2.40
N LEU A 217 5.66 17.96 -3.64
CA LEU A 217 7.04 17.79 -4.09
C LEU A 217 7.79 19.12 -4.15
N GLN A 218 7.11 20.17 -4.62
CA GLN A 218 7.67 21.52 -4.64
C GLN A 218 8.00 22.00 -3.22
N ALA A 219 7.11 21.78 -2.25
CA ALA A 219 7.34 22.11 -0.85
C ALA A 219 8.46 21.27 -0.20
N MET A 220 8.63 20.00 -0.61
CA MET A 220 9.77 19.18 -0.20
C MET A 220 11.08 19.73 -0.77
N ALA A 221 11.12 20.08 -2.06
CA ALA A 221 12.29 20.65 -2.71
C ALA A 221 12.68 22.01 -2.12
N ALA A 222 11.70 22.84 -1.74
CA ALA A 222 11.91 24.14 -1.11
C ALA A 222 12.58 24.05 0.29
N GLN A 223 12.64 22.86 0.90
CA GLN A 223 13.43 22.65 2.13
C GLN A 223 14.92 22.62 1.85
N GLU A 224 15.35 22.45 0.58
CA GLU A 224 16.74 22.32 0.16
C GLU A 224 17.52 21.23 0.92
N ASP A 225 16.79 20.22 1.41
CA ASP A 225 17.30 19.24 2.35
C ASP A 225 17.41 17.86 1.69
N GLY A 226 18.39 17.73 0.79
CA GLY A 226 18.78 16.47 0.14
C GLY A 226 18.62 16.47 -1.38
N PHE A 227 17.61 17.17 -1.90
CA PHE A 227 17.43 17.35 -3.34
C PHE A 227 16.86 18.73 -3.68
N ILE A 228 17.05 19.13 -4.93
CA ILE A 228 16.37 20.24 -5.59
C ILE A 228 15.53 19.69 -6.75
N LEU A 229 14.52 20.46 -7.15
CA LEU A 229 13.66 20.13 -8.29
C LEU A 229 13.94 21.10 -9.43
N ASP A 230 14.28 20.59 -10.61
CA ASP A 230 14.52 21.39 -11.80
C ASP A 230 13.84 20.78 -13.05
N ARG A 231 14.15 21.30 -14.24
CA ARG A 231 13.61 20.79 -15.51
C ARG A 231 14.05 19.35 -15.81
N GLN A 232 15.12 18.85 -15.21
CA GLN A 232 15.63 17.49 -15.35
C GLN A 232 15.06 16.55 -14.27
N GLY A 233 14.20 17.07 -13.39
CA GLY A 233 13.54 16.32 -12.32
C GLY A 233 14.23 16.51 -10.97
N ILE A 234 14.42 15.42 -10.24
CA ILE A 234 15.05 15.45 -8.91
C ILE A 234 16.57 15.45 -9.07
N LEU A 235 17.23 16.49 -8.56
CA LEU A 235 18.69 16.58 -8.54
C LEU A 235 19.21 16.52 -7.11
N CYS A 236 20.21 15.65 -6.88
CA CYS A 236 20.86 15.48 -5.59
C CYS A 236 22.29 16.03 -5.62
N ALA A 237 22.80 16.58 -4.52
CA ALA A 237 24.19 17.04 -4.45
C ALA A 237 25.18 15.86 -4.36
N GLY A 238 24.86 14.84 -3.55
CA GLY A 238 25.72 13.69 -3.31
C GLY A 238 25.85 12.75 -4.52
N ALA A 239 27.06 12.30 -4.83
CA ALA A 239 27.33 11.42 -5.98
C ALA A 239 26.57 10.09 -5.91
N ALA A 240 26.49 9.48 -4.72
CA ALA A 240 25.74 8.23 -4.51
C ALA A 240 24.23 8.42 -4.75
N ALA A 241 23.66 9.52 -4.22
CA ALA A 241 22.25 9.84 -4.42
C ALA A 241 21.92 10.17 -5.89
N ARG A 242 22.82 10.89 -6.59
CA ARG A 242 22.70 11.12 -8.04
C ARG A 242 22.68 9.81 -8.82
N HIS A 243 23.63 8.91 -8.53
CA HIS A 243 23.68 7.62 -9.19
C HIS A 243 22.42 6.79 -8.95
N ALA A 244 21.87 6.83 -7.72
CA ALA A 244 20.62 6.15 -7.38
C ALA A 244 19.41 6.71 -8.16
N VAL A 245 19.26 8.04 -8.21
CA VAL A 245 18.20 8.70 -9.00
C VAL A 245 18.32 8.31 -10.47
N THR A 246 19.50 8.50 -11.06
CA THR A 246 19.74 8.20 -12.47
C THR A 246 19.52 6.72 -12.78
N GLY A 247 20.00 5.82 -11.93
CA GLY A 247 19.80 4.38 -12.08
C GLY A 247 18.32 3.99 -12.06
N ALA A 248 17.56 4.51 -11.08
CA ALA A 248 16.14 4.23 -10.94
C ALA A 248 15.30 4.82 -12.09
N VAL A 249 15.58 6.05 -12.51
CA VAL A 249 14.92 6.68 -13.65
C VAL A 249 15.24 5.93 -14.95
N ASN A 250 16.50 5.58 -15.20
CA ASN A 250 16.89 4.83 -16.39
C ASN A 250 16.24 3.43 -16.42
N ALA A 251 16.17 2.76 -15.27
CA ALA A 251 15.51 1.46 -15.15
C ALA A 251 14.00 1.58 -15.45
N ALA A 252 13.35 2.62 -14.91
CA ALA A 252 11.95 2.91 -15.18
C ALA A 252 11.71 3.31 -16.65
N GLN A 253 12.58 4.11 -17.27
CA GLN A 253 12.48 4.44 -18.70
C GLN A 253 12.64 3.20 -19.59
N ALA A 254 13.63 2.36 -19.29
CA ALA A 254 13.83 1.09 -20.00
C ALA A 254 12.60 0.19 -19.89
N ALA A 255 11.96 0.15 -18.72
CA ALA A 255 10.70 -0.58 -18.51
C ALA A 255 9.51 0.06 -19.24
N ALA A 256 9.38 1.39 -19.24
CA ALA A 256 8.33 2.11 -19.95
C ALA A 256 8.41 1.87 -21.47
N SER A 257 9.63 1.74 -22.01
CA SER A 257 9.86 1.40 -23.42
C SER A 257 9.55 -0.07 -23.79
N GLY A 258 9.25 -0.92 -22.80
CA GLY A 258 8.99 -2.35 -22.98
C GLY A 258 10.23 -3.19 -23.33
N LYS A 259 11.43 -2.63 -23.17
CA LYS A 259 12.71 -3.30 -23.50
C LYS A 259 13.25 -4.16 -22.35
N VAL A 260 12.86 -3.87 -21.10
CA VAL A 260 13.37 -4.50 -19.88
C VAL A 260 12.24 -4.59 -18.84
N ARG A 261 12.29 -5.55 -17.92
CA ARG A 261 11.38 -5.62 -16.75
C ARG A 261 11.98 -4.87 -15.56
N LEU A 262 11.19 -4.03 -14.89
CA LEU A 262 11.64 -3.36 -13.67
C LEU A 262 11.50 -4.30 -12.47
N LEU A 263 12.61 -4.61 -11.80
CA LEU A 263 12.58 -5.34 -10.54
C LEU A 263 12.08 -4.42 -9.40
N PRO A 264 11.41 -4.95 -8.35
CA PRO A 264 10.77 -4.15 -7.31
C PRO A 264 11.70 -3.15 -6.60
N ASP A 265 12.95 -3.55 -6.40
CA ASP A 265 13.96 -2.75 -5.70
C ASP A 265 14.72 -1.81 -6.64
N ALA A 266 14.74 -2.11 -7.95
CA ALA A 266 15.50 -1.34 -8.95
C ALA A 266 14.95 0.08 -9.17
N GLY A 267 13.67 0.30 -8.86
CA GLY A 267 13.03 1.62 -8.91
C GLY A 267 13.01 2.36 -7.56
N SER A 268 13.45 1.75 -6.46
CA SER A 268 13.30 2.31 -5.11
C SER A 268 14.66 2.76 -4.56
N PHE A 269 14.74 3.99 -4.05
CA PHE A 269 15.97 4.53 -3.49
C PHE A 269 15.70 5.54 -2.36
N ALA A 270 16.73 5.87 -1.60
CA ALA A 270 16.67 6.84 -0.52
C ALA A 270 17.53 8.06 -0.86
N ILE A 271 17.02 9.26 -0.60
CA ILE A 271 17.78 10.51 -0.68
C ILE A 271 18.12 10.94 0.75
N PRO A 272 19.41 10.92 1.14
CA PRO A 272 19.84 11.42 2.44
C PRO A 272 19.55 12.91 2.60
N ARG A 273 19.23 13.31 3.84
CA ARG A 273 18.96 14.70 4.21
C ARG A 273 20.18 15.29 4.95
N PRO A 274 20.81 16.36 4.43
CA PRO A 274 21.89 17.06 5.14
C PRO A 274 21.54 17.50 6.57
N SER A 275 20.27 17.78 6.86
CA SER A 275 19.80 18.10 8.21
C SER A 275 19.93 16.96 9.23
N GLY A 276 20.17 15.73 8.78
CA GLY A 276 20.18 14.53 9.63
C GLY A 276 18.79 13.94 9.90
N ALA A 277 17.73 14.52 9.32
CA ALA A 277 16.39 13.93 9.37
C ALA A 277 16.31 12.59 8.58
N PRO A 278 15.29 11.74 8.83
CA PRO A 278 15.06 10.52 8.07
C PRO A 278 15.03 10.77 6.55
N PRO A 279 15.66 9.91 5.73
CA PRO A 279 15.80 10.16 4.30
C PRO A 279 14.44 10.21 3.59
N TRP A 280 14.39 10.95 2.48
CA TRP A 280 13.28 10.84 1.54
C TRP A 280 13.31 9.47 0.90
N LEU A 281 12.20 8.73 0.93
CA LEU A 281 12.08 7.49 0.18
C LEU A 281 11.46 7.82 -1.18
N VAL A 282 12.14 7.43 -2.25
CA VAL A 282 11.72 7.71 -3.62
C VAL A 282 11.49 6.42 -4.36
N GLN A 283 10.44 6.41 -5.16
CA GLN A 283 10.13 5.33 -6.06
C GLN A 283 9.91 5.84 -7.48
N ALA A 284 10.70 5.31 -8.42
CA ALA A 284 10.54 5.50 -9.84
C ALA A 284 9.70 4.36 -10.45
N LEU A 285 8.63 4.74 -11.13
CA LEU A 285 7.68 3.83 -11.74
C LEU A 285 7.55 4.15 -13.23
N PRO A 286 7.57 3.15 -14.13
CA PRO A 286 7.34 3.37 -15.54
C PRO A 286 5.89 3.80 -15.78
N LEU A 287 5.70 4.83 -16.61
CA LEU A 287 4.38 5.29 -17.03
C LEU A 287 4.25 5.10 -18.54
N ARG A 288 3.25 4.33 -18.99
CA ARG A 288 2.96 4.10 -20.41
C ARG A 288 1.47 4.13 -20.66
N GLN A 289 1.04 5.06 -21.51
CA GLN A 289 -0.34 5.25 -21.91
C GLN A 289 -0.61 4.53 -23.25
N LYS A 290 -1.72 3.78 -23.32
CA LYS A 290 -2.27 3.25 -24.58
C LYS A 290 -3.51 4.06 -25.00
N ASP A 291 -4.01 3.87 -26.22
CA ASP A 291 -5.18 4.60 -26.71
C ASP A 291 -6.41 4.36 -25.82
N GLY A 292 -6.95 5.44 -25.23
CA GLY A 292 -8.10 5.43 -24.32
C GLY A 292 -8.14 6.69 -23.44
N GLU A 293 -9.33 7.07 -22.96
CA GLU A 293 -9.53 8.23 -22.08
C GLU A 293 -8.77 8.03 -20.76
N CYS A 294 -7.82 8.91 -20.47
CA CYS A 294 -6.94 8.78 -19.30
C CYS A 294 -7.31 9.74 -18.17
N GLY A 295 -7.04 9.28 -16.95
CA GLY A 295 -7.06 10.05 -15.71
C GLY A 295 -5.93 11.08 -15.55
N PHE A 296 -5.25 11.53 -16.62
CA PHE A 296 -4.32 12.68 -16.66
C PHE A 296 -4.69 13.59 -17.85
N ALA A 297 -5.72 14.43 -17.73
CA ALA A 297 -6.18 15.29 -18.83
C ALA A 297 -5.12 16.29 -19.32
N SER A 298 -4.09 16.54 -18.52
CA SER A 298 -2.96 17.42 -18.86
C SER A 298 -1.77 16.73 -19.55
N LEU A 299 -1.78 15.40 -19.73
CA LEU A 299 -0.71 14.69 -20.46
C LEU A 299 -1.06 14.45 -21.94
N PRO A 300 -0.08 14.48 -22.87
CA PRO A 300 -0.30 14.14 -24.28
C PRO A 300 -0.84 12.72 -24.46
N ARG A 301 -1.70 12.48 -25.46
CA ARG A 301 -2.14 11.12 -25.82
C ARG A 301 -0.93 10.23 -26.14
N ARG A 302 -0.96 8.97 -25.68
CA ARG A 302 0.14 7.98 -25.83
C ARG A 302 1.44 8.41 -25.13
N PHE A 303 1.34 9.05 -23.97
CA PHE A 303 2.50 9.42 -23.17
C PHE A 303 3.31 8.19 -22.72
N THR A 304 4.64 8.31 -22.75
CA THR A 304 5.58 7.36 -22.15
C THR A 304 6.58 8.15 -21.31
N GLY A 305 6.83 7.70 -20.08
CA GLY A 305 7.67 8.42 -19.13
C GLY A 305 7.88 7.69 -17.81
N VAL A 306 8.19 8.45 -16.76
CA VAL A 306 8.46 7.93 -15.41
C VAL A 306 7.69 8.74 -14.38
N LEU A 307 7.02 8.07 -13.45
CA LEU A 307 6.44 8.67 -12.26
C LEU A 307 7.42 8.53 -11.09
N LEU A 308 7.70 9.61 -10.40
CA LEU A 308 8.44 9.64 -9.14
C LEU A 308 7.47 9.90 -7.99
N LEU A 309 7.43 8.97 -7.03
CA LEU A 309 6.72 9.13 -5.76
C LEU A 309 7.74 9.36 -4.65
N VAL A 310 7.61 10.46 -3.91
CA VAL A 310 8.51 10.89 -2.83
C VAL A 310 7.76 10.89 -1.51
N LEU A 311 8.27 10.13 -0.54
CA LEU A 311 7.68 9.91 0.77
C LEU A 311 8.52 10.59 1.85
N ASP A 312 7.87 11.41 2.66
CA ASP A 312 8.44 11.94 3.90
C ASP A 312 8.28 10.94 5.04
N THR A 313 9.36 10.26 5.44
CA THR A 313 9.33 9.36 6.60
C THR A 313 9.63 10.06 7.93
N SER A 314 10.03 11.35 7.89
CA SER A 314 10.24 12.16 9.09
C SER A 314 8.91 12.58 9.72
N ARG A 315 7.87 12.73 8.88
CA ARG A 315 6.49 12.92 9.30
C ARG A 315 5.84 11.58 9.63
N ARG A 316 6.36 10.86 10.62
CA ARG A 316 5.58 9.80 11.27
C ARG A 316 4.37 10.48 11.92
N GLN A 317 3.19 10.29 11.35
CA GLN A 317 1.98 10.69 12.05
C GLN A 317 1.89 9.81 13.29
N ALA A 318 2.14 10.40 14.45
CA ALA A 318 1.89 9.69 15.69
C ALA A 318 0.37 9.52 15.83
N PRO A 319 -0.08 8.35 16.32
CA PRO A 319 -1.49 8.17 16.59
C PRO A 319 -1.94 9.23 17.58
N SER A 320 -3.05 9.90 17.28
CA SER A 320 -3.57 10.93 18.17
C SER A 320 -3.78 10.36 19.57
N GLN A 321 -3.45 11.14 20.60
CA GLN A 321 -3.63 10.70 21.99
C GLN A 321 -5.09 10.28 22.24
N GLY A 322 -6.04 11.00 21.61
CA GLY A 322 -7.46 10.65 21.64
C GLY A 322 -7.75 9.26 21.08
N LEU A 323 -7.09 8.84 19.99
CA LEU A 323 -7.24 7.51 19.41
C LEU A 323 -6.67 6.42 20.34
N LEU A 324 -5.45 6.61 20.85
CA LEU A 324 -4.79 5.66 21.75
C LEU A 324 -5.59 5.40 23.03
N ARG A 325 -6.22 6.45 23.59
CA ARG A 325 -7.10 6.34 24.76
C ARG A 325 -8.32 5.46 24.48
N ARG A 326 -8.95 5.58 23.31
CA ARG A 326 -10.14 4.79 22.94
C ARG A 326 -9.79 3.33 22.70
N LEU A 327 -8.74 3.07 21.91
CA LEU A 327 -8.42 1.71 21.44
C LEU A 327 -7.90 0.83 22.57
N PHE A 328 -7.12 1.40 23.49
CA PHE A 328 -6.40 0.63 24.50
C PHE A 328 -6.74 1.04 25.95
N GLY A 329 -7.73 1.91 26.15
CA GLY A 329 -8.09 2.38 27.50
C GLY A 329 -6.94 3.11 28.22
N LEU A 330 -6.06 3.78 27.46
CA LEU A 330 -4.94 4.52 28.05
C LEU A 330 -5.44 5.75 28.82
N SER A 331 -4.73 6.10 29.89
CA SER A 331 -4.87 7.40 30.55
C SER A 331 -4.29 8.51 29.67
N ALA A 332 -4.55 9.78 30.01
CA ALA A 332 -3.98 10.91 29.29
C ALA A 332 -2.44 10.88 29.30
N ALA A 333 -1.82 10.58 30.44
CA ALA A 333 -0.36 10.51 30.57
C ALA A 333 0.24 9.33 29.78
N GLU A 334 -0.44 8.18 29.80
CA GLU A 334 -0.05 6.98 29.04
C GLU A 334 -0.17 7.20 27.53
N ALA A 335 -1.26 7.80 27.06
CA ALA A 335 -1.48 8.09 25.65
C ALA A 335 -0.48 9.15 25.13
N ALA A 336 -0.20 10.17 25.93
CA ALA A 336 0.85 11.13 25.60
C ALA A 336 2.22 10.43 25.51
N LEU A 337 2.53 9.48 26.42
CA LEU A 337 3.80 8.75 26.41
C LEU A 337 3.92 7.87 25.16
N ALA A 338 2.86 7.12 24.86
CA ALA A 338 2.79 6.27 23.67
C ALA A 338 2.86 7.07 22.36
N ALA A 339 2.18 8.22 22.25
CA ALA A 339 2.28 9.10 21.09
C ALA A 339 3.72 9.61 20.89
N ALA A 340 4.37 10.11 21.95
CA ALA A 340 5.76 10.56 21.87
C ALA A 340 6.74 9.43 21.48
N MET A 341 6.48 8.19 21.92
CA MET A 341 7.25 7.03 21.49
C MET A 341 7.01 6.68 20.01
N ALA A 342 5.79 6.85 19.50
CA ALA A 342 5.45 6.65 18.09
C ALA A 342 6.16 7.67 17.17
N GLU A 343 6.39 8.88 17.66
CA GLU A 343 7.24 9.90 17.02
C GLU A 343 8.74 9.54 17.02
N GLY A 344 9.12 8.40 17.63
CA GLY A 344 10.50 7.94 17.70
C GLY A 344 11.32 8.53 18.85
N LYS A 345 10.70 9.25 19.79
CA LYS A 345 11.41 9.82 20.95
C LYS A 345 11.81 8.72 21.94
N SER A 346 13.03 8.79 22.45
CA SER A 346 13.50 7.85 23.48
C SER A 346 12.84 8.13 24.83
N VAL A 347 12.72 7.10 25.69
CA VAL A 347 12.17 7.25 27.05
C VAL A 347 12.96 8.28 27.86
N ALA A 348 14.28 8.37 27.65
CA ALA A 348 15.13 9.37 28.30
C ALA A 348 14.80 10.80 27.82
N ALA A 349 14.65 11.00 26.51
CA ALA A 349 14.26 12.31 25.96
C ALA A 349 12.86 12.73 26.44
N ILE A 350 11.92 11.77 26.56
CA ILE A 350 10.58 12.04 27.08
C ILE A 350 10.61 12.38 28.58
N ALA A 351 11.47 11.70 29.36
CA ALA A 351 11.66 12.00 30.79
C ALA A 351 12.15 13.44 30.99
N GLN A 352 13.16 13.83 30.20
CA GLN A 352 13.73 15.18 30.22
C GLN A 352 12.70 16.23 29.81
N MET A 353 11.96 15.99 28.73
CA MET A 353 10.92 16.91 28.24
C MET A 353 9.78 17.12 29.24
N ARG A 354 9.47 16.11 30.05
CA ARG A 354 8.38 16.16 31.04
C ARG A 354 8.82 16.54 32.44
N GLY A 355 10.13 16.70 32.69
CA GLY A 355 10.67 16.95 34.03
C GLY A 355 10.37 15.83 35.04
N VAL A 356 10.27 14.58 34.58
CA VAL A 356 9.98 13.41 35.44
C VAL A 356 11.14 12.44 35.51
N LEU A 357 11.22 11.68 36.61
CA LEU A 357 12.23 10.63 36.77
C LEU A 357 12.01 9.48 35.76
N PRO A 358 13.07 8.92 35.16
CA PRO A 358 12.95 7.78 34.23
C PRO A 358 12.22 6.56 34.82
N GLY A 359 12.30 6.36 36.14
CA GLY A 359 11.59 5.29 36.86
C GLY A 359 10.07 5.39 36.73
N SER A 360 9.51 6.61 36.77
CA SER A 360 8.07 6.85 36.62
C SER A 360 7.57 6.53 35.22
N LEU A 361 8.38 6.80 34.19
CA LEU A 361 8.06 6.42 32.81
C LEU A 361 8.15 4.91 32.58
N ARG A 362 9.07 4.19 33.24
CA ARG A 362 9.13 2.73 33.18
C ARG A 362 7.86 2.08 33.74
N SER A 363 7.32 2.58 34.85
CA SER A 363 6.05 2.09 35.39
C SER A 363 4.86 2.36 34.46
N GLN A 364 4.81 3.56 33.85
CA GLN A 364 3.79 3.87 32.83
C GLN A 364 3.94 2.97 31.59
N LEU A 365 5.17 2.68 31.15
CA LEU A 365 5.43 1.80 30.02
C LEU A 365 4.97 0.36 30.28
N THR A 366 5.17 -0.16 31.49
CA THR A 366 4.64 -1.47 31.91
C THR A 366 3.12 -1.48 31.88
N ALA A 367 2.48 -0.41 32.37
CA ALA A 367 1.03 -0.28 32.32
C ALA A 367 0.49 -0.23 30.89
N ILE A 368 1.14 0.55 30.00
CA ILE A 368 0.79 0.62 28.58
C ILE A 368 0.90 -0.77 27.95
N ARG A 369 2.04 -1.46 28.11
CA ARG A 369 2.25 -2.81 27.56
C ARG A 369 1.20 -3.81 28.02
N ARG A 370 0.81 -3.77 29.29
CA ARG A 370 -0.27 -4.61 29.82
C ARG A 370 -1.61 -4.29 29.17
N LYS A 371 -1.94 -3.00 29.01
CA LYS A 371 -3.20 -2.55 28.38
C LYS A 371 -3.25 -2.81 26.87
N THR A 372 -2.11 -2.82 26.20
CA THR A 372 -1.99 -3.07 24.75
C THR A 372 -1.71 -4.53 24.41
N GLY A 373 -1.51 -5.40 25.41
CA GLY A 373 -1.15 -6.81 25.21
C GLY A 373 0.27 -7.04 24.65
N CYS A 374 1.16 -6.06 24.76
CA CYS A 374 2.50 -6.13 24.16
C CYS A 374 3.52 -6.81 25.07
N GLY A 375 4.16 -7.87 24.53
CA GLY A 375 5.19 -8.66 25.21
C GLY A 375 6.51 -7.92 25.40
N SER A 376 6.80 -6.87 24.64
CA SER A 376 8.02 -6.06 24.74
C SER A 376 7.79 -4.60 24.35
N GLN A 377 8.80 -3.74 24.60
CA GLN A 377 8.79 -2.36 24.11
C GLN A 377 8.91 -2.31 22.57
N ALA A 378 9.59 -3.28 21.95
CA ALA A 378 9.65 -3.40 20.50
C ALA A 378 8.27 -3.74 19.91
N ASP A 379 7.53 -4.67 20.52
CA ASP A 379 6.16 -5.00 20.10
C ASP A 379 5.23 -3.81 20.23
N LEU A 380 5.39 -3.02 21.31
CA LEU A 380 4.65 -1.78 21.49
C LEU A 380 5.02 -0.75 20.42
N ALA A 381 6.31 -0.59 20.08
CA ALA A 381 6.74 0.32 19.02
C ALA A 381 6.18 -0.10 17.65
N VAL A 382 6.16 -1.40 17.35
CA VAL A 382 5.54 -1.96 16.14
C VAL A 382 4.04 -1.73 16.13
N LEU A 383 3.35 -1.96 17.26
CA LEU A 383 1.93 -1.69 17.40
C LEU A 383 1.62 -0.20 17.20
N LEU A 384 2.38 0.69 17.83
CA LEU A 384 2.21 2.14 17.70
C LEU A 384 2.51 2.62 16.29
N ALA A 385 3.52 2.06 15.62
CA ALA A 385 3.79 2.33 14.21
C ALA A 385 2.61 1.89 13.32
N ARG A 386 1.99 0.73 13.62
CA ARG A 386 0.76 0.24 12.97
C ARG A 386 -0.52 0.96 13.38
N VAL A 387 -0.47 1.85 14.37
CA VAL A 387 -1.62 2.67 14.80
C VAL A 387 -1.42 4.14 14.42
N GLY A 388 -0.20 4.55 14.02
CA GLY A 388 0.16 5.90 13.56
C GLY A 388 0.47 6.11 12.06
N GLY A 389 1.25 5.24 11.39
CA GLY A 389 1.78 5.49 10.02
C GLY A 389 1.13 4.85 8.79
#